data_AF-A0A845Y806-F1
#
_entry.id   AF-A0A845Y806-F1
#
_cell.length_a   1.000
_cell.length_b   1.000
_cell.length_c   1.000
_cell.angle_alpha   90.00
_cell.angle_beta   90.00
_cell.angle_gamma   90.00
#
_symmetry.space_group_name_H-M   'P 1'
#
loop_
_entity.id
_entity.type
_entity.pdbx_description
1 polymer ?
#
loop_
_entity_poly.entity_id
_entity_poly.type
_entity_poly.pdbx_seq_one_letter_code
_entity_poly.pdbx_strand_id
1 'polypeptide(L)' 'MTQELLDLKLSILEGRYEDALELVDELEQMSKQAILRNIESFLIRLMVHLIKNQVEQRLTNSWVASISDSILRIQKLN' A
#
# COMPACT_ATOMS: atom_id res chain seq x y z
N MET A 1 -13.01 4.45 1.90
CA MET A 1 -12.89 5.07 0.55
C MET A 1 -14.23 5.34 -0.12
N THR A 2 -15.13 4.37 -0.29
CA THR A 2 -16.41 4.61 -0.98
C THR A 2 -17.33 5.60 -0.25
N GLN A 3 -17.32 5.60 1.09
CA GLN A 3 -18.08 6.54 1.90
C GLN A 3 -17.46 7.94 1.89
N GLU A 4 -16.15 8.06 2.13
CA GLU A 4 -15.41 9.34 2.05
C GLU A 4 -15.61 10.04 0.68
N LEU A 5 -15.60 9.28 -0.42
CA LEU A 5 -15.87 9.82 -1.77
C LEU A 5 -17.32 10.27 -1.96
N LEU A 6 -18.27 9.59 -1.30
CA LEU A 6 -19.68 9.99 -1.32
C LEU A 6 -19.86 11.30 -0.53
N ASP A 7 -19.22 11.41 0.63
CA ASP A 7 -19.27 12.59 1.50
C ASP A 7 -18.58 13.79 0.84
N LEU A 8 -17.48 13.55 0.14
CA LEU A 8 -16.83 14.57 -0.71
C LEU A 8 -17.78 15.06 -1.82
N LYS A 9 -18.43 14.13 -2.53
CA LYS A 9 -19.40 14.47 -3.58
C LYS A 9 -20.56 15.30 -3.03
N LEU A 10 -21.09 14.93 -1.86
CA LEU A 10 -22.19 15.67 -1.21
C LEU A 10 -21.74 17.08 -0.82
N SER A 11 -20.58 17.22 -0.20
CA SER A 11 -20.03 18.52 0.21
C SER A 11 -19.82 19.47 -0.98
N ILE A 12 -19.37 18.93 -2.12
CA ILE A 12 -19.28 19.69 -3.38
C ILE A 12 -20.67 20.15 -3.87
N LEU A 13 -21.67 19.25 -3.87
CA LEU A 13 -23.03 19.57 -4.34
C LEU A 13 -23.73 20.59 -3.42
N GLU A 14 -23.43 20.58 -2.14
CA GLU A 14 -24.00 21.47 -1.13
C GLU A 14 -23.23 22.79 -0.97
N GLY A 15 -22.14 22.98 -1.75
CA GLY A 15 -21.33 24.19 -1.74
C GLY A 15 -20.44 24.36 -0.51
N ARG A 16 -20.29 23.31 0.30
CA ARG A 16 -19.39 23.27 1.46
C ARG A 16 -17.98 22.92 0.99
N TYR A 17 -17.33 23.88 0.35
CA TYR A 17 -16.02 23.64 -0.27
C TYR A 17 -14.88 23.51 0.74
N GLU A 18 -15.00 24.12 1.92
CA GLU A 18 -14.00 23.97 2.99
C GLU A 18 -13.99 22.52 3.52
N ASP A 19 -15.16 21.99 3.87
CA ASP A 19 -15.34 20.57 4.22
C ASP A 19 -14.85 19.63 3.10
N ALA A 20 -15.15 19.98 1.84
CA ALA A 20 -14.70 19.19 0.70
C ALA A 20 -13.18 19.16 0.56
N LEU A 21 -12.49 20.28 0.81
CA LEU A 21 -11.03 20.35 0.78
C LEU A 21 -10.41 19.55 1.93
N GLU A 22 -10.99 19.61 3.13
CA GLU A 22 -10.53 18.80 4.27
C GLU A 22 -10.62 17.30 3.96
N LEU A 23 -11.74 16.85 3.38
CA LEU A 23 -11.91 15.46 2.94
C LEU A 23 -10.91 15.04 1.85
N VAL A 24 -10.50 15.94 0.97
CA VAL A 24 -9.46 15.66 -0.04
C VAL A 24 -8.11 15.43 0.64
N ASP A 25 -7.74 16.26 1.61
CA ASP A 25 -6.48 16.11 2.34
C ASP A 25 -6.43 14.80 3.13
N GLU A 26 -7.55 14.42 3.77
CA GLU A 26 -7.68 13.12 4.44
C GLU A 26 -7.53 11.95 3.47
N LEU A 27 -8.22 11.98 2.33
CA LEU A 27 -8.14 10.96 1.29
C LEU A 27 -6.71 10.81 0.74
N GLU A 28 -6.00 11.92 0.53
CA GLU A 28 -4.59 11.89 0.15
C GLU A 28 -3.71 11.21 1.20
N GLN A 29 -3.90 11.58 2.47
CA GLN A 29 -3.14 10.99 3.57
C GLN A 29 -3.40 9.48 3.67
N MET A 30 -4.66 9.07 3.57
CA MET A 30 -5.06 7.66 3.59
C MET A 30 -4.42 6.87 2.44
N SER A 31 -4.39 7.45 1.23
CA SER A 31 -3.76 6.86 0.05
C SER A 31 -2.26 6.66 0.25
N LYS A 32 -1.55 7.68 0.73
CA LYS A 32 -0.11 7.61 1.05
C LYS A 32 0.17 6.52 2.09
N GLN A 33 -0.62 6.47 3.16
CA GLN A 33 -0.48 5.42 4.18
C GLN A 33 -0.78 4.03 3.64
N ALA A 34 -1.76 3.87 2.73
CA ALA A 34 -2.07 2.58 2.13
C ALA A 34 -0.92 2.05 1.26
N ILE A 35 -0.25 2.93 0.49
CA ILE A 35 0.95 2.59 -0.26
C ILE A 35 2.05 2.09 0.68
N LEU A 36 2.32 2.84 1.76
CA LEU A 36 3.35 2.46 2.74
C LEU A 36 3.08 1.11 3.40
N ARG A 37 1.84 0.86 3.86
CA ARG A 37 1.45 -0.44 4.45
C ARG A 37 1.62 -1.60 3.47
N ASN A 38 1.32 -1.38 2.19
CA ASN A 38 1.51 -2.40 1.17
C ASN A 38 3.00 -2.70 0.94
N ILE A 39 3.84 -1.67 0.83
CA ILE A 39 5.29 -1.82 0.71
C ILE A 39 5.85 -2.58 1.92
N GLU A 40 5.45 -2.21 3.13
CA GLU A 40 5.85 -2.88 4.37
C GLU A 40 5.48 -4.37 4.34
N SER A 41 4.26 -4.71 3.90
CA SER A 41 3.83 -6.12 3.78
C SER A 41 4.70 -6.93 2.81
N PHE A 42 5.08 -6.35 1.67
CA PHE A 42 6.00 -7.00 0.73
C PHE A 42 7.42 -7.12 1.30
N LEU A 43 7.91 -6.11 2.03
CA LEU A 43 9.21 -6.15 2.70
C LEU A 43 9.25 -7.25 3.77
N ILE A 44 8.23 -7.38 4.60
CA ILE A 44 8.15 -8.44 5.61
C ILE A 44 8.26 -9.82 4.95
N ARG A 45 7.49 -10.06 3.88
CA ARG A 45 7.54 -11.33 3.14
C ARG A 45 8.91 -11.60 2.53
N LEU A 46 9.49 -10.58 1.90
CA LEU A 46 10.83 -10.63 1.33
C LEU A 46 11.86 -11.02 2.40
N MET A 47 11.86 -10.33 3.55
CA MET A 47 12.78 -10.58 4.65
C MET A 47 12.63 -11.98 5.21
N VAL A 48 11.40 -12.50 5.38
CA VAL A 48 11.17 -13.88 5.81
C VAL A 48 11.85 -14.88 4.88
N HIS A 49 11.72 -14.72 3.56
CA HIS A 49 12.38 -15.63 2.61
C HIS A 49 13.91 -15.51 2.64
N LEU A 50 14.45 -14.29 2.78
CA LEU A 50 15.90 -14.07 2.87
C LEU A 50 16.49 -14.66 4.15
N ILE A 51 15.81 -14.50 5.30
CA ILE A 51 16.22 -15.09 6.57
C ILE A 51 16.19 -16.62 6.48
N LYS A 52 15.12 -17.20 5.92
CA LYS A 52 15.03 -18.65 5.73
C LYS A 52 16.13 -19.18 4.80
N ASN A 53 16.43 -18.47 3.71
CA ASN A 53 17.54 -18.82 2.84
C ASN A 53 18.88 -18.82 3.59
N GLN A 54 19.11 -17.82 4.45
CA GLN A 54 20.32 -17.73 5.25
C GLN A 54 20.43 -18.84 6.31
N VAL A 55 19.34 -19.22 6.96
CA VAL A 55 19.35 -20.26 7.99
C VAL A 55 19.40 -21.66 7.39
N GLU A 56 18.61 -21.91 6.33
CA GLU A 56 18.49 -23.23 5.69
C GLU A 56 19.56 -23.48 4.62
N GLN A 57 20.35 -22.47 4.24
CA GLN A 57 21.35 -22.54 3.16
C GLN A 57 20.77 -23.10 1.86
N ARG A 58 19.51 -22.77 1.59
CA ARG A 58 18.72 -23.28 0.48
C ARG A 58 17.77 -22.21 -0.02
N LEU A 59 17.69 -22.11 -1.35
CA LEU A 59 16.72 -21.28 -2.02
C LEU A 59 15.83 -22.13 -2.93
N THR A 60 14.55 -22.27 -2.59
CA THR A 60 13.60 -22.99 -3.45
C THR A 60 13.04 -22.08 -4.54
N ASN A 61 12.60 -22.66 -5.66
CA ASN A 61 11.98 -21.90 -6.75
C ASN A 61 10.77 -21.08 -6.30
N SER A 62 9.98 -21.60 -5.35
CA SER A 62 8.83 -20.87 -4.80
C SER A 62 9.25 -19.64 -4.01
N TRP A 63 10.40 -19.68 -3.33
CA TRP A 63 10.93 -18.50 -2.62
C TRP A 63 11.51 -17.49 -3.59
N VAL A 64 12.23 -17.94 -4.63
CA VAL A 64 12.69 -17.04 -5.71
C VAL A 64 11.51 -16.30 -6.32
N ALA A 65 10.44 -17.01 -6.65
CA ALA A 65 9.23 -16.39 -7.22
C ALA A 65 8.60 -15.37 -6.26
N SER A 66 8.50 -15.69 -4.97
CA SER A 66 7.95 -14.78 -3.94
C SER A 66 8.80 -13.53 -3.71
N ILE A 67 10.13 -13.70 -3.70
CA ILE A 67 11.11 -12.60 -3.60
C ILE A 67 10.95 -11.67 -4.80
N SER A 68 10.96 -12.22 -6.02
CA SER A 68 10.82 -11.45 -7.26
C SER A 68 9.48 -10.73 -7.35
N ASP A 69 8.37 -11.38 -7.00
CA ASP A 69 7.04 -10.75 -6.95
C ASP A 69 7.01 -9.59 -5.93
N SER A 70 7.62 -9.77 -4.76
CA SER A 70 7.67 -8.72 -3.72
C SER A 70 8.44 -7.49 -4.22
N ILE A 71 9.61 -7.70 -4.85
CA ILE A 71 10.41 -6.60 -5.43
C ILE A 71 9.60 -5.88 -6.52
N LEU A 72 8.99 -6.61 -7.45
CA LEU A 72 8.21 -6.03 -8.54
C LEU A 72 7.02 -5.22 -8.02
N ARG A 73 6.35 -5.69 -6.96
CA ARG A 73 5.21 -4.98 -6.37
C ARG A 73 5.63 -3.73 -5.62
N ILE A 74 6.75 -3.76 -4.91
CA ILE A 74 7.33 -2.57 -4.29
C ILE A 74 7.67 -1.52 -5.36
N GLN A 75 8.33 -1.93 -6.44
CA GLN A 75 8.67 -1.04 -7.57
C GLN A 75 7.45 -0.45 -8.29
N LYS A 76 6.30 -1.13 -8.27
CA LYS A 76 5.05 -0.59 -8.85
C LYS A 76 4.35 0.43 -7.94
N LEU A 77 4.61 0.37 -6.64
CA LEU A 77 3.94 1.21 -5.63
C LEU A 77 4.76 2.44 -5.24
N ASN A 78 6.05 2.48 -5.59
CA ASN A 78 7.01 3.54 -5.30
C ASN A 78 7.39 4.30 -6.57
#